data_AF-A0A7J6M689-F1
#
_entry.id   AF-A0A7J6M689-F1
#
_cell.length_a   1.000
_cell.length_b   1.000
_cell.length_c   1.000
_cell.angle_alpha   90.00
_cell.angle_beta   90.00
_cell.angle_gamma   90.00
#
_symmetry.space_group_name_H-M   'P 1'
#
loop_
_entity.id
_entity.type
_entity.pdbx_description
1 polymer ?
#
loop_
_entity_poly.entity_id
_entity_poly.type
_entity_poly.pdbx_seq_one_letter_code
_entity_poly.pdbx_strand_id
1 'polypeptide(L)'
;MSIAAGLREIVDRLNAPPLQMGFSSLVQFDELPPFSLLSIVNRILTILDPKHNVDMENERVEATYQRMVEFVTILGYPSDHSQAFKECFVNGDKRVLHPLLYWLLVNLPALKERAYLARFLVNLEVPQDFMQDDNVAEMYGKYNELQSTFKATHSALQQQRETATMPNELKRDIQQLSVEKDQLMMKIRAFKQRTAGDADFGTILDVTSKLRHEQEEEAQLADAYKQQRRQLERVEHLHQAASQRLQAMCQARADAEENPERMLEALTAAV
;
A
#
# COMPACT_ATOMS: atom_id res chain seq x y z
N MET A 1 -12.44 18.81 -5.15
CA MET A 1 -13.22 17.56 -5.28
C MET A 1 -14.70 17.95 -5.26
N SER A 2 -15.55 17.43 -6.15
CA SER A 2 -16.98 17.78 -6.14
C SER A 2 -17.64 17.31 -4.84
N ILE A 3 -18.43 18.17 -4.19
CA ILE A 3 -19.16 17.88 -2.95
C ILE A 3 -20.01 16.60 -3.10
N ALA A 4 -20.56 16.37 -4.30
CA ALA A 4 -21.35 15.18 -4.62
C ALA A 4 -20.53 13.87 -4.64
N ALA A 5 -19.25 13.93 -5.04
CA ALA A 5 -18.37 12.76 -5.00
C ALA A 5 -17.95 12.41 -3.57
N GLY A 6 -17.73 13.43 -2.74
CA GLY A 6 -17.43 13.25 -1.31
C GLY A 6 -18.59 12.61 -0.54
N LEU A 7 -19.84 13.03 -0.82
CA LEU A 7 -21.02 12.48 -0.15
C LEU A 7 -21.23 10.98 -0.45
N ARG A 8 -20.97 10.56 -1.69
CA ARG A 8 -21.05 9.15 -2.08
C ARG A 8 -20.03 8.30 -1.33
N GLU A 9 -18.78 8.74 -1.30
CA GLU A 9 -17.73 8.02 -0.57
C GLU A 9 -18.05 7.90 0.93
N ILE A 10 -18.62 8.96 1.55
CA ILE A 10 -19.06 8.91 2.95
C ILE A 10 -20.09 7.79 3.15
N VAL A 11 -21.16 7.76 2.35
CA VAL A 11 -22.24 6.77 2.48
C VAL A 11 -21.72 5.34 2.27
N ASP A 12 -20.89 5.14 1.24
CA ASP A 12 -20.31 3.83 0.93
C ASP A 12 -19.44 3.32 2.10
N ARG A 13 -18.64 4.20 2.72
CA ARG A 13 -17.78 3.87 3.87
C ARG A 13 -18.55 3.66 5.17
N LEU A 14 -19.63 4.41 5.39
CA LEU A 14 -20.51 4.22 6.55
C LEU A 14 -21.25 2.88 6.49
N ASN A 15 -21.56 2.39 5.28
CA ASN A 15 -22.19 1.10 5.06
C ASN A 15 -21.20 -0.08 5.12
N ALA A 16 -19.92 0.18 4.89
CA ALA A 16 -18.86 -0.81 5.02
C ALA A 16 -18.56 -1.17 6.50
N PRO A 17 -17.92 -2.33 6.76
CA PRO A 17 -17.40 -2.66 8.08
C PRO A 17 -16.33 -1.63 8.50
N PRO A 18 -16.26 -1.21 9.78
CA PRO A 18 -16.96 -1.74 10.96
C PRO A 18 -18.30 -1.04 11.32
N LEU A 19 -18.74 -0.04 10.55
CA LEU A 19 -19.85 0.83 10.93
C LEU A 19 -21.23 0.26 10.57
N GLN A 20 -21.36 -0.35 9.37
CA GLN A 20 -22.56 -1.07 8.91
C GLN A 20 -23.88 -0.30 9.15
N MET A 21 -23.90 0.98 8.80
CA MET A 21 -25.02 1.87 9.14
C MET A 21 -26.25 1.71 8.22
N GLY A 22 -26.12 1.00 7.08
CA GLY A 22 -27.24 0.56 6.26
C GLY A 22 -28.04 1.67 5.56
N PHE A 23 -27.42 2.80 5.21
CA PHE A 23 -28.07 3.87 4.45
C PHE A 23 -28.41 3.40 3.04
N SER A 24 -29.70 3.45 2.69
CA SER A 24 -30.22 2.94 1.40
C SER A 24 -30.09 3.94 0.25
N SER A 25 -29.96 5.24 0.54
CA SER A 25 -29.80 6.27 -0.48
C SER A 25 -28.95 7.46 0.02
N LEU A 26 -28.34 8.18 -0.92
CA LEU A 26 -27.60 9.43 -0.66
C LEU A 26 -28.49 10.53 -0.06
N VAL A 27 -29.75 10.57 -0.48
CA VAL A 27 -30.75 11.55 0.00
C VAL A 27 -31.07 11.30 1.46
N GLN A 28 -31.21 10.03 1.86
CA GLN A 28 -31.45 9.66 3.26
C GLN A 28 -30.34 10.14 4.19
N PHE A 29 -29.08 10.09 3.72
CA PHE A 29 -27.95 10.61 4.48
C PHE A 29 -27.92 12.14 4.51
N ASP A 30 -28.17 12.81 3.38
CA ASP A 30 -28.16 14.27 3.34
C ASP A 30 -29.30 14.86 4.19
N GLU A 31 -30.47 14.23 4.25
CA GLU A 31 -31.60 14.71 5.06
C GLU A 31 -31.49 14.41 6.56
N LEU A 32 -30.36 13.86 7.03
CA LEU A 32 -30.16 13.57 8.45
C LEU A 32 -30.21 14.84 9.30
N PRO A 33 -30.88 14.78 10.48
CA PRO A 33 -30.90 15.92 11.39
C PRO A 33 -29.49 16.15 11.98
N PRO A 34 -29.18 17.39 12.40
CA PRO A 34 -27.84 17.76 12.87
C PRO A 34 -27.30 16.88 14.01
N PHE A 35 -28.17 16.52 14.97
CA PHE A 35 -27.80 15.63 16.08
C PHE A 35 -27.41 14.22 15.60
N SER A 36 -28.10 13.68 14.60
CA SER A 36 -27.74 12.38 14.01
C SER A 36 -26.38 12.43 13.33
N LEU A 37 -26.04 13.52 12.64
CA LEU A 37 -24.70 13.69 12.05
C LEU A 37 -23.61 13.73 13.12
N LEU A 38 -23.83 14.46 14.22
CA LEU A 38 -22.91 14.48 15.36
C LEU A 38 -22.78 13.09 16.01
N SER A 39 -23.87 12.33 16.10
CA SER A 39 -23.87 10.96 16.63
C SER A 39 -23.04 10.02 15.76
N ILE A 40 -23.10 10.18 14.43
CA ILE A 40 -22.25 9.44 13.49
C ILE A 40 -20.77 9.79 13.73
N VAL A 41 -20.44 11.07 13.88
CA VAL A 41 -19.06 11.48 14.22
C VAL A 41 -18.63 10.81 15.53
N ASN A 42 -19.44 10.89 16.60
CA ASN A 42 -19.13 10.27 17.88
C ASN A 42 -18.89 8.76 17.77
N ARG A 43 -19.70 8.06 16.97
CA ARG A 43 -19.56 6.63 16.73
C ARG A 43 -18.27 6.29 16.01
N ILE A 44 -17.86 7.11 15.03
CA ILE A 44 -16.55 6.97 14.37
C ILE A 44 -15.41 7.21 15.36
N LEU A 45 -15.50 8.25 16.18
CA LEU A 45 -14.48 8.53 17.21
C LEU A 45 -14.40 7.42 18.26
N THR A 46 -15.53 6.79 18.62
CA THR A 46 -15.58 5.64 19.54
C THR A 46 -14.85 4.42 18.99
N ILE A 47 -14.85 4.22 17.67
CA ILE A 47 -14.07 3.15 17.02
C ILE A 47 -12.56 3.44 17.11
N LEU A 48 -12.16 4.71 17.13
CA LEU A 48 -10.76 5.13 17.23
C LEU A 48 -10.27 5.09 18.68
N ASP A 49 -11.08 5.56 19.64
CA ASP A 49 -10.81 5.51 21.07
C ASP A 49 -12.12 5.28 21.86
N PRO A 50 -12.25 4.15 22.59
CA PRO A 50 -13.44 3.83 23.39
C PRO A 50 -13.83 4.89 24.42
N LYS A 51 -12.92 5.78 24.83
CA LYS A 51 -13.22 6.90 25.75
C LYS A 51 -14.28 7.85 25.20
N HIS A 52 -14.51 7.86 23.89
CA HIS A 52 -15.52 8.70 23.24
C HIS A 52 -16.92 8.08 23.26
N ASN A 53 -17.09 6.88 23.83
CA ASN A 53 -18.39 6.26 24.04
C ASN A 53 -19.15 6.95 25.19
N VAL A 54 -19.60 8.17 24.93
CA VAL A 54 -20.32 9.04 25.85
C VAL A 54 -21.75 9.20 25.38
N ASP A 55 -22.67 9.26 26.33
CA ASP A 55 -24.06 9.59 26.09
C ASP A 55 -24.19 11.09 25.74
N MET A 56 -24.39 11.38 24.46
CA MET A 56 -24.47 12.75 23.96
C MET A 56 -25.77 13.46 24.33
N GLU A 57 -26.84 12.74 24.71
CA GLU A 57 -28.11 13.38 25.09
C GLU A 57 -28.00 14.08 26.45
N ASN A 58 -27.13 13.56 27.33
CA ASN A 58 -26.90 14.07 28.68
C ASN A 58 -25.62 14.92 28.80
N GLU A 59 -24.81 15.01 27.74
CA GLU A 59 -23.59 15.83 27.71
C GLU A 59 -23.93 17.29 27.36
N ARG A 60 -23.26 18.24 28.00
CA ARG A 60 -23.37 19.65 27.58
C ARG A 60 -22.77 19.80 26.19
N VAL A 61 -23.49 20.49 25.30
CA VAL A 61 -23.08 20.71 23.91
C VAL A 61 -21.65 21.26 23.78
N GLU A 62 -21.25 22.13 24.71
CA GLU A 62 -19.91 22.71 24.78
C GLU A 62 -18.83 21.67 25.13
N ALA A 63 -19.15 20.74 26.05
CA ALA A 63 -18.25 19.66 26.44
C ALA A 63 -18.10 18.64 25.30
N THR A 64 -19.19 18.33 24.58
CA THR A 64 -19.15 17.50 23.37
C THR A 64 -18.26 18.11 22.30
N TYR A 65 -18.41 19.42 22.04
CA TYR A 65 -17.55 20.13 21.09
C TYR A 65 -16.08 20.04 21.51
N GLN A 66 -15.76 20.38 22.75
CA GLN A 66 -14.39 20.39 23.24
C GLN A 66 -13.74 19.00 23.12
N ARG A 67 -14.43 17.95 23.62
CA ARG A 67 -13.96 16.56 23.54
C ARG A 67 -13.70 16.11 22.11
N MET A 68 -14.65 16.32 21.21
CA MET A 68 -14.53 15.87 19.82
C MET A 68 -13.44 16.64 19.07
N VAL A 69 -13.41 17.96 19.20
CA VAL A 69 -12.47 18.81 18.45
C VAL A 69 -11.05 18.65 18.97
N GLU A 70 -10.82 18.57 20.28
CA GLU A 70 -9.49 18.27 20.84
C GLU A 70 -8.95 16.94 20.29
N PHE A 71 -9.77 15.90 20.30
CA PHE A 71 -9.36 14.60 19.78
C PHE A 71 -9.08 14.62 18.27
N VAL A 72 -9.97 15.24 17.49
CA VAL A 72 -9.80 15.41 16.05
C VAL A 72 -8.55 16.26 15.71
N THR A 73 -8.18 17.20 16.57
CA THR A 73 -6.94 18.00 16.47
C THR A 73 -5.70 17.13 16.74
N ILE A 74 -5.74 16.27 17.76
CA ILE A 74 -4.67 15.29 18.03
C ILE A 74 -4.48 14.34 16.84
N LEU A 75 -5.59 13.94 16.20
CA LEU A 75 -5.59 13.16 14.97
C LEU A 75 -5.05 13.94 13.75
N GLY A 76 -4.85 15.25 13.85
CA GLY A 76 -4.22 16.09 12.83
C GLY A 76 -5.19 16.64 11.78
N TYR A 77 -6.48 16.79 12.12
CA TYR A 77 -7.44 17.42 11.22
C TYR A 77 -7.15 18.93 11.09
N PRO A 78 -7.12 19.48 9.87
CA PRO A 78 -6.90 20.91 9.65
C PRO A 78 -8.21 21.68 9.88
N SER A 79 -8.44 22.16 11.10
CA SER A 79 -9.51 23.12 11.41
C SER A 79 -8.94 24.52 11.72
N ASP A 80 -9.72 25.54 11.38
CA ASP A 80 -9.42 26.95 11.63
C ASP A 80 -9.70 27.40 13.08
N HIS A 81 -10.33 26.53 13.88
CA HIS A 81 -10.70 26.77 15.30
C HIS A 81 -11.39 28.11 15.55
N SER A 82 -12.01 28.67 14.52
CA SER A 82 -12.68 29.96 14.60
C SER A 82 -13.97 29.85 15.39
N GLN A 83 -14.43 30.96 15.96
CA GLN A 83 -15.73 31.00 16.65
C GLN A 83 -16.87 30.57 15.70
N ALA A 84 -16.78 30.92 14.41
CA ALA A 84 -17.72 30.50 13.39
C ALA A 84 -17.69 28.98 13.15
N PHE A 85 -16.51 28.35 13.16
CA PHE A 85 -16.39 26.89 13.07
C PHE A 85 -17.05 26.21 14.26
N LYS A 86 -16.83 26.73 15.47
CA LYS A 86 -17.45 26.22 16.69
C LYS A 86 -18.98 26.27 16.63
N GLU A 87 -19.54 27.42 16.25
CA GLU A 87 -20.99 27.59 16.08
C GLU A 87 -21.55 26.63 15.02
N CYS A 88 -20.88 26.51 13.87
CA CYS A 88 -21.29 25.58 12.81
C CYS A 88 -21.22 24.11 13.27
N PHE A 89 -20.18 23.73 14.01
CA PHE A 89 -20.01 22.35 14.51
C PHE A 89 -21.09 22.00 15.54
N VAL A 90 -21.30 22.89 16.52
CA VAL A 90 -22.30 22.73 17.59
C VAL A 90 -23.72 22.61 17.00
N ASN A 91 -24.02 23.41 15.97
CA ASN A 91 -25.30 23.35 15.27
C ASN A 91 -25.41 22.17 14.30
N GLY A 92 -24.38 21.33 14.19
CA GLY A 92 -24.30 20.19 13.28
C GLY A 92 -24.44 20.55 11.80
N ASP A 93 -23.85 21.69 11.40
CA ASP A 93 -23.88 22.17 10.03
C ASP A 93 -23.12 21.22 9.09
N LYS A 94 -23.82 20.80 8.02
CA LYS A 94 -23.29 19.94 6.96
C LYS A 94 -22.00 20.49 6.33
N ARG A 95 -21.85 21.82 6.26
CA ARG A 95 -20.66 22.48 5.70
C ARG A 95 -19.38 22.15 6.46
N VAL A 96 -19.49 21.84 7.76
CA VAL A 96 -18.36 21.46 8.62
C VAL A 96 -18.31 19.94 8.82
N LEU A 97 -19.47 19.31 9.06
CA LEU A 97 -19.50 17.88 9.39
C LEU A 97 -19.25 16.97 8.19
N HIS A 98 -19.68 17.31 6.97
CA HIS A 98 -19.43 16.45 5.80
C HIS A 98 -17.93 16.36 5.45
N PRO A 99 -17.16 17.48 5.38
CA PRO A 99 -15.71 17.40 5.20
C PRO A 99 -15.00 16.61 6.30
N LEU A 100 -15.42 16.78 7.56
CA LEU A 100 -14.87 16.03 8.68
C LEU A 100 -15.15 14.53 8.56
N LEU A 101 -16.39 14.14 8.30
CA LEU A 101 -16.79 12.75 8.11
C LEU A 101 -16.02 12.11 6.95
N TYR A 102 -15.90 12.81 5.83
CA TYR A 102 -15.11 12.36 4.69
C TYR A 102 -13.66 12.09 5.10
N TRP A 103 -13.01 13.04 5.79
CA TRP A 103 -11.63 12.89 6.22
C TRP A 103 -11.43 11.74 7.21
N LEU A 104 -12.34 11.58 8.18
CA LEU A 104 -12.31 10.49 9.16
C LEU A 104 -12.46 9.12 8.50
N LEU A 105 -13.37 9.00 7.52
CA LEU A 105 -13.70 7.72 6.88
C LEU A 105 -12.67 7.29 5.86
N VAL A 106 -12.15 8.22 5.05
CA VAL A 106 -11.11 7.93 4.05
C VAL A 106 -9.82 7.48 4.72
N ASN A 107 -9.45 8.14 5.83
CA ASN A 107 -8.19 7.88 6.53
C ASN A 107 -8.34 6.91 7.71
N LEU A 108 -9.49 6.24 7.87
CA LEU A 108 -9.81 5.45 9.06
C LEU A 108 -8.70 4.47 9.50
N PRO A 109 -8.02 3.70 8.61
CA PRO A 109 -6.92 2.82 9.02
C PRO A 109 -5.72 3.59 9.58
N ALA A 110 -5.30 4.67 8.91
CA ALA A 110 -4.19 5.51 9.36
C ALA A 110 -4.53 6.25 10.66
N LEU A 111 -5.79 6.68 10.81
CA LEU A 111 -6.27 7.33 12.03
C LEU A 111 -6.37 6.36 13.21
N LYS A 112 -6.62 5.06 12.99
CA LYS A 112 -6.54 4.05 14.06
C LYS A 112 -5.12 3.93 14.61
N GLU A 113 -4.13 3.87 13.73
CA GLU A 113 -2.73 3.85 14.12
C GLU A 113 -2.35 5.15 14.86
N ARG A 114 -2.77 6.30 14.33
CA ARG A 114 -2.51 7.59 14.96
C ARG A 114 -3.19 7.74 16.33
N ALA A 115 -4.44 7.29 16.47
CA ALA A 115 -5.15 7.28 17.75
C ALA A 115 -4.44 6.38 18.79
N TYR A 116 -3.98 5.21 18.35
CA TYR A 116 -3.18 4.31 19.18
C TYR A 116 -1.88 4.97 19.65
N LEU A 117 -1.13 5.59 18.72
CA LEU A 117 0.12 6.28 19.03
C LEU A 117 -0.10 7.50 19.92
N ALA A 118 -1.15 8.28 19.68
CA ALA A 118 -1.48 9.46 20.47
C ALA A 118 -1.65 9.14 21.96
N ARG A 119 -2.22 7.97 22.29
CA ARG A 119 -2.35 7.52 23.68
C ARG A 119 -1.03 7.44 24.44
N PHE A 120 0.08 7.19 23.74
CA PHE A 120 1.40 7.01 24.33
C PHE A 120 2.34 8.20 24.09
N LEU A 121 2.11 8.96 23.02
CA LEU A 121 3.02 9.99 22.53
C LEU A 121 2.54 11.43 22.76
N VAL A 122 1.29 11.64 23.19
CA VAL A 122 0.86 12.97 23.65
C VAL A 122 1.58 13.26 24.95
N ASN A 123 2.37 14.33 24.95
CA ASN A 123 3.18 14.72 26.10
C ASN A 123 2.28 15.16 27.24
N LEU A 124 2.63 14.72 28.44
CA LEU A 124 2.10 15.33 29.65
C LEU A 124 2.80 16.69 29.84
N GLU A 125 2.03 17.77 29.80
CA GLU A 125 2.54 19.11 30.15
C GLU A 125 2.62 19.23 31.68
N VAL A 126 3.84 19.16 32.22
CA VAL A 126 4.10 19.36 33.65
C VAL A 126 4.53 20.82 33.85
N PRO A 127 3.79 21.61 34.66
CA PRO A 127 4.16 23.00 34.94
C PRO A 127 5.56 23.11 35.56
N GLN A 128 6.27 24.20 35.24
CA GLN A 128 7.67 24.38 35.66
C GLN A 128 7.85 24.44 37.19
N ASP A 129 6.84 24.87 37.92
CA ASP A 129 6.88 24.93 39.39
C ASP A 129 7.02 23.53 40.01
N PHE A 130 6.42 22.50 39.40
CA PHE A 130 6.55 21.12 39.85
C PHE A 130 7.87 20.47 39.41
N MET A 131 8.49 21.00 38.35
CA MET A 131 9.79 20.53 37.85
C MET A 131 10.97 20.98 38.73
N GLN A 132 10.74 21.84 39.73
CA GLN A 132 11.75 22.22 40.72
C GLN A 132 12.03 21.11 41.74
N ASP A 133 11.12 20.14 41.88
CA ASP A 133 11.37 18.95 42.69
C ASP A 133 12.21 17.95 41.88
N ASP A 134 13.40 17.65 42.38
CA ASP A 134 14.36 16.73 41.74
C ASP A 134 13.74 15.35 41.43
N ASN A 135 12.84 14.84 42.28
CA ASN A 135 12.19 13.54 42.05
C ASN A 135 11.21 13.60 40.87
N VAL A 136 10.48 14.72 40.74
CA VAL A 136 9.52 14.94 39.64
C VAL A 136 10.28 15.11 38.33
N ALA A 137 11.37 15.88 38.33
CA ALA A 137 12.23 16.05 37.17
C ALA A 137 12.86 14.72 36.72
N GLU A 138 13.36 13.90 37.65
CA GLU A 138 13.92 12.58 37.34
C GLU A 138 12.86 11.64 36.73
N MET A 139 11.65 11.60 37.30
CA MET A 139 10.56 10.78 36.76
C MET A 139 10.09 11.24 35.38
N TYR A 140 10.03 12.55 35.16
CA TYR A 140 9.72 13.10 33.84
C TYR A 140 10.80 12.74 32.80
N GLY A 141 12.08 12.74 33.21
CA GLY A 141 13.20 12.25 32.41
C GLY A 141 13.01 10.78 31.99
N LYS A 142 12.72 9.89 32.95
CA LYS A 142 12.44 8.46 32.69
C LYS A 142 11.24 8.26 31.77
N TYR A 143 10.18 9.05 31.94
CA TYR A 143 9.01 9.03 31.07
C TYR A 143 9.37 9.34 29.61
N ASN A 144 10.16 10.40 29.39
CA ASN A 144 10.61 10.78 28.04
C ASN A 144 11.53 9.73 27.41
N GLU A 145 12.40 9.08 28.21
CA GLU A 145 13.24 7.97 27.75
C GLU A 145 12.40 6.76 27.32
N LEU A 146 11.38 6.40 28.11
CA LEU A 146 10.44 5.33 27.76
C LEU A 146 9.68 5.63 26.48
N GLN A 147 9.22 6.88 26.30
CA GLN A 147 8.57 7.31 25.06
C GLN A 147 9.52 7.20 23.86
N SER A 148 10.79 7.60 24.02
CA SER A 148 11.81 7.47 22.97
C SER A 148 12.02 6.00 22.58
N THR A 149 12.16 5.13 23.58
CA THR A 149 12.31 3.68 23.39
C THR A 149 11.10 3.07 22.69
N PHE A 150 9.88 3.50 23.05
CA PHE A 150 8.64 3.09 22.39
C PHE A 150 8.61 3.51 20.91
N LYS A 151 9.00 4.75 20.58
CA LYS A 151 9.09 5.21 19.18
C LYS A 151 10.04 4.35 18.36
N ALA A 152 11.22 4.07 18.89
CA ALA A 152 12.23 3.26 18.21
C ALA A 152 11.75 1.81 17.97
N THR A 153 11.19 1.17 19.01
CA THR A 153 10.67 -0.20 18.89
C THR A 153 9.45 -0.31 17.98
N HIS A 154 8.51 0.65 18.05
CA HIS A 154 7.36 0.69 17.15
C HIS A 154 7.79 0.86 15.69
N SER A 155 8.72 1.78 15.42
CA SER A 155 9.24 2.00 14.06
C SER A 155 9.94 0.75 13.51
N ALA A 156 10.77 0.07 14.31
CA ALA A 156 11.41 -1.18 13.91
C ALA A 156 10.39 -2.30 13.61
N LEU A 157 9.33 -2.41 14.43
CA LEU A 157 8.24 -3.38 14.20
C LEU A 157 7.48 -3.08 12.90
N GLN A 158 7.21 -1.81 12.61
CA GLN A 158 6.51 -1.38 11.39
C GLN A 158 7.32 -1.73 10.14
N GLN A 159 8.63 -1.41 10.14
CA GLN A 159 9.54 -1.79 9.06
C GLN A 159 9.59 -3.31 8.84
N GLN A 160 9.63 -4.09 9.93
CA GLN A 160 9.58 -5.55 9.84
C GLN A 160 8.26 -6.06 9.27
N ARG A 161 7.12 -5.45 9.63
CA ARG A 161 5.80 -5.82 9.09
C ARG A 161 5.68 -5.51 7.60
N GLU A 162 6.23 -4.40 7.14
CA GLU A 162 6.27 -4.04 5.72
C GLU A 162 7.18 -4.99 4.92
N THR A 163 8.29 -5.42 5.51
CA THR A 163 9.26 -6.32 4.88
C THR A 163 8.84 -7.79 4.96
N ALA A 164 8.01 -8.17 5.92
CA ALA A 164 7.50 -9.53 6.07
C ALA A 164 6.48 -9.85 4.97
N THR A 165 6.98 -10.26 3.80
CA THR A 165 6.19 -10.78 2.70
C THR A 165 5.27 -11.92 3.13
N MET A 166 4.07 -11.89 2.55
CA MET A 166 2.84 -12.52 3.02
C MET A 166 2.98 -14.03 3.32
N PRO A 167 3.15 -14.42 4.60
CA PRO A 167 3.29 -15.83 4.97
C PRO A 167 2.04 -16.66 4.63
N ASN A 168 0.90 -16.00 4.39
CA ASN A 168 -0.33 -16.66 3.98
C ASN A 168 -0.34 -17.09 2.52
N GLU A 169 0.33 -16.36 1.63
CA GLU A 169 0.46 -16.74 0.21
C GLU A 169 1.37 -17.96 0.09
N LEU A 170 2.56 -17.92 0.73
CA LEU A 170 3.43 -19.11 0.79
C LEU A 170 2.73 -20.33 1.40
N LYS A 171 1.92 -20.14 2.46
CA LYS A 171 1.14 -21.24 3.04
C LYS A 171 0.12 -21.83 2.05
N ARG A 172 -0.54 -20.98 1.26
CA ARG A 172 -1.46 -21.42 0.21
C ARG A 172 -0.73 -22.18 -0.89
N ASP A 173 0.41 -21.67 -1.34
CA ASP A 173 1.22 -22.32 -2.37
C ASP A 173 1.74 -23.69 -1.90
N ILE A 174 2.21 -23.78 -0.66
CA ILE A 174 2.64 -25.07 -0.06
C ILE A 174 1.46 -26.05 -0.01
N GLN A 175 0.27 -25.60 0.37
CA GLN A 175 -0.91 -26.46 0.40
C GLN A 175 -1.29 -26.95 -1.00
N GLN A 176 -1.30 -26.05 -1.99
CA GLN A 176 -1.60 -26.38 -3.37
C GLN A 176 -0.59 -27.39 -3.92
N LEU A 177 0.71 -27.14 -3.76
CA LEU A 177 1.78 -28.04 -4.21
C LEU A 177 1.71 -29.40 -3.51
N SER A 178 1.32 -29.45 -2.23
CA SER A 178 1.10 -30.71 -1.52
C SER A 178 -0.03 -31.52 -2.15
N VAL A 179 -1.15 -30.88 -2.48
CA VAL A 179 -2.29 -31.54 -3.14
C VAL A 179 -1.89 -32.05 -4.53
N GLU A 180 -1.20 -31.22 -5.32
CA GLU A 180 -0.71 -31.60 -6.65
C GLU A 180 0.25 -32.80 -6.58
N LYS A 181 1.17 -32.80 -5.60
CA LYS A 181 2.08 -33.92 -5.36
C LYS A 181 1.31 -35.21 -5.08
N ASP A 182 0.31 -35.16 -4.20
CA ASP A 182 -0.47 -36.35 -3.84
C ASP A 182 -1.29 -36.88 -5.03
N GLN A 183 -1.90 -35.98 -5.82
CA GLN A 183 -2.58 -36.35 -7.07
C GLN A 183 -1.62 -37.00 -8.07
N LEU A 184 -0.40 -36.47 -8.22
CA LEU A 184 0.61 -37.04 -9.12
C LEU A 184 1.06 -38.42 -8.64
N MET A 185 1.29 -38.59 -7.33
CA MET A 185 1.61 -39.89 -6.75
C MET A 185 0.49 -40.92 -6.98
N MET A 186 -0.78 -40.52 -6.83
CA MET A 186 -1.92 -41.40 -7.11
C MET A 186 -1.94 -41.82 -8.58
N LYS A 187 -1.75 -40.89 -9.52
CA LYS A 187 -1.66 -41.20 -10.96
C LYS A 187 -0.51 -42.15 -11.27
N ILE A 188 0.66 -41.92 -10.69
CA ILE A 188 1.83 -42.79 -10.86
C ILE A 188 1.54 -44.20 -10.32
N ARG A 189 0.94 -44.33 -9.12
CA ARG A 189 0.57 -45.64 -8.56
C ARG A 189 -0.43 -46.37 -9.45
N ALA A 190 -1.47 -45.68 -9.90
CA ALA A 190 -2.48 -46.27 -10.80
C ALA A 190 -1.85 -46.71 -12.13
N PHE A 191 -0.93 -45.92 -12.68
CA PHE A 191 -0.22 -46.25 -13.91
C PHE A 191 0.68 -47.48 -13.72
N LYS A 192 1.50 -47.50 -12.65
CA LYS A 192 2.34 -48.65 -12.30
C LYS A 192 1.52 -49.92 -12.08
N GLN A 193 0.33 -49.82 -11.47
CA GLN A 193 -0.54 -50.96 -11.26
C GLN A 193 -1.11 -51.50 -12.58
N ARG A 194 -1.45 -50.62 -13.53
CA ARG A 194 -1.93 -51.01 -14.87
C ARG A 194 -0.86 -51.69 -15.70
N THR A 195 0.40 -51.31 -15.53
CA THR A 195 1.51 -51.80 -16.35
C THR A 195 2.33 -52.92 -15.69
N ALA A 196 1.97 -53.33 -14.47
CA ALA A 196 2.67 -54.38 -13.72
C ALA A 196 2.62 -55.78 -14.36
N GLY A 197 1.67 -56.04 -15.27
CA GLY A 197 1.51 -57.33 -15.94
C GLY A 197 2.24 -57.46 -17.28
N ASP A 198 2.91 -56.39 -17.74
CA ASP A 198 3.49 -56.33 -19.08
C ASP A 198 5.02 -56.46 -18.99
N ALA A 199 5.56 -57.58 -19.50
CA ALA A 199 6.95 -57.97 -19.29
C ALA A 199 7.96 -57.04 -20.00
N ASP A 200 7.56 -56.44 -21.13
CA ASP A 200 8.41 -55.54 -21.92
C ASP A 200 8.21 -54.06 -21.57
N PHE A 201 7.26 -53.75 -20.68
CA PHE A 201 6.92 -52.37 -20.33
C PHE A 201 8.09 -51.60 -19.73
N GLY A 202 8.94 -52.24 -18.92
CA GLY A 202 10.13 -51.60 -18.34
C GLY A 202 11.10 -51.10 -19.42
N THR A 203 11.30 -51.91 -20.47
CA THR A 203 12.17 -51.57 -21.60
C THR A 203 11.57 -50.44 -22.44
N ILE A 204 10.27 -50.50 -22.72
CA ILE A 204 9.55 -49.45 -23.46
C ILE A 204 9.56 -48.13 -22.69
N LEU A 205 9.36 -48.18 -21.37
CA LEU A 205 9.39 -46.99 -20.51
C LEU A 205 10.76 -46.31 -20.52
N ASP A 206 11.85 -47.08 -20.45
CA ASP A 206 13.21 -46.56 -20.50
C ASP A 206 13.51 -45.88 -21.85
N VAL A 207 13.19 -46.55 -22.97
CA VAL A 207 13.39 -45.98 -24.32
C VAL A 207 12.53 -44.73 -24.52
N THR A 208 11.27 -44.75 -24.08
CA THR A 208 10.36 -43.59 -24.20
C THR A 208 10.79 -42.44 -23.31
N SER A 209 11.32 -42.71 -22.12
CA SER A 209 11.86 -41.68 -21.22
C SER A 209 13.10 -41.01 -21.80
N LYS A 210 14.01 -41.78 -22.42
CA LYS A 210 15.18 -41.26 -23.13
C LYS A 210 14.76 -40.40 -24.32
N LEU A 211 13.83 -40.89 -25.14
CA LEU A 211 13.30 -40.12 -26.27
C LEU A 211 12.67 -38.79 -25.81
N ARG A 212 11.92 -38.80 -24.70
CA ARG A 212 11.33 -37.58 -24.14
C ARG A 212 12.40 -36.58 -23.69
N HIS A 213 13.47 -37.07 -23.08
CA HIS A 213 14.58 -36.22 -22.65
C HIS A 213 15.27 -35.55 -23.84
N GLU A 214 15.58 -36.31 -24.88
CA GLU A 214 16.17 -35.79 -26.13
C GLU A 214 15.26 -34.74 -26.80
N GLN A 215 13.94 -34.97 -26.81
CA GLN A 215 12.97 -34.00 -27.34
C GLN A 215 12.91 -32.70 -26.51
N GLU A 216 13.00 -32.80 -25.18
CA GLU A 216 13.08 -31.63 -24.30
C GLU A 216 14.37 -30.84 -24.54
N GLU A 217 15.51 -31.52 -24.71
CA GLU A 217 16.79 -30.88 -25.05
C GLU A 217 16.77 -30.24 -26.43
N GLU A 218 16.21 -30.91 -27.45
CA GLU A 218 16.04 -30.36 -28.80
C GLU A 218 15.21 -29.09 -28.77
N ALA A 219 14.11 -29.07 -28.01
CA ALA A 219 13.27 -27.88 -27.85
C ALA A 219 14.02 -26.72 -27.17
N GLN A 220 14.78 -27.01 -26.10
CA GLN A 220 15.60 -26.00 -25.42
C GLN A 220 16.68 -25.42 -26.34
N LEU A 221 17.37 -26.27 -27.09
CA LEU A 221 18.40 -25.86 -28.07
C LEU A 221 17.78 -25.03 -29.20
N ALA A 222 16.60 -25.41 -29.70
CA ALA A 222 15.90 -24.67 -30.73
C ALA A 222 15.52 -23.26 -30.26
N ASP A 223 15.08 -23.11 -29.02
CA ASP A 223 14.75 -21.80 -28.45
C ASP A 223 16.01 -20.97 -28.16
N ALA A 224 17.06 -21.58 -27.63
CA ALA A 224 18.36 -20.92 -27.46
C ALA A 224 18.94 -20.44 -28.80
N TYR A 225 18.86 -21.27 -29.85
CA TYR A 225 19.30 -20.92 -31.19
C TYR A 225 18.52 -19.72 -31.75
N LYS A 226 17.18 -19.71 -31.61
CA LYS A 226 16.35 -18.56 -32.01
C LYS A 226 16.75 -17.28 -31.26
N GLN A 227 17.02 -17.38 -29.96
CA GLN A 227 17.44 -16.24 -29.15
C GLN A 227 18.81 -15.71 -29.59
N GLN A 228 19.79 -16.60 -29.77
CA GLN A 228 21.13 -16.24 -30.24
C GLN A 228 21.10 -15.61 -31.63
N ARG A 229 20.26 -16.13 -32.55
CA ARG A 229 20.10 -15.57 -33.89
C ARG A 229 19.52 -14.16 -33.86
N ARG A 230 18.49 -13.91 -33.04
CA ARG A 230 17.95 -12.56 -32.82
C ARG A 230 18.99 -11.62 -32.20
N GLN A 231 19.85 -12.12 -31.30
CA GLN A 231 20.91 -11.34 -30.71
C GLN A 231 22.00 -11.00 -31.73
N LEU A 232 22.38 -11.97 -32.57
CA LEU A 232 23.34 -11.77 -33.66
C LEU A 232 22.82 -10.71 -34.63
N GLU A 233 21.60 -10.83 -35.13
CA GLU A 233 20.97 -9.85 -36.04
C GLU A 233 20.97 -8.43 -35.43
N ARG A 234 20.68 -8.31 -34.12
CA ARG A 234 20.75 -7.03 -33.41
C ARG A 234 22.15 -6.45 -33.38
N VAL A 235 23.16 -7.28 -33.06
CA VAL A 235 24.56 -6.83 -32.99
C VAL A 235 25.10 -6.48 -34.37
N GLU A 236 24.75 -7.26 -35.39
CA GLU A 236 25.10 -6.97 -36.78
C GLU A 236 24.52 -5.63 -37.24
N HIS A 237 23.25 -5.35 -36.93
CA HIS A 237 22.65 -4.05 -37.22
C HIS A 237 23.37 -2.89 -36.50
N LEU A 238 23.70 -3.06 -35.22
CA LEU A 238 24.46 -2.06 -34.47
C LEU A 238 25.86 -1.84 -35.06
N HIS A 239 26.54 -2.92 -35.45
CA HIS A 239 27.86 -2.86 -36.05
C HIS A 239 27.84 -2.18 -37.42
N GLN A 240 26.84 -2.49 -38.26
CA GLN A 240 26.63 -1.82 -39.56
C GLN A 240 26.37 -0.33 -39.37
N ALA A 241 25.49 0.06 -38.44
CA ALA A 241 25.20 1.45 -38.14
C ALA A 241 26.46 2.20 -37.62
N ALA A 242 27.23 1.58 -36.72
CA ALA A 242 28.48 2.15 -36.23
C ALA A 242 29.53 2.30 -37.34
N SER A 243 29.64 1.32 -38.23
CA SER A 243 30.56 1.34 -39.37
C SER A 243 30.19 2.43 -40.37
N GLN A 244 28.91 2.59 -40.67
CA GLN A 244 28.40 3.67 -41.53
C GLN A 244 28.66 5.05 -40.91
N ARG A 245 28.44 5.21 -39.59
CA ARG A 245 28.79 6.45 -38.87
C ARG A 245 30.27 6.76 -38.96
N LEU A 246 31.13 5.77 -38.78
CA LEU A 246 32.58 5.94 -38.86
C LEU A 246 33.02 6.31 -40.28
N GLN A 247 32.46 5.68 -41.31
CA GLN A 247 32.71 6.04 -42.71
C GLN A 247 32.26 7.48 -43.00
N ALA A 248 31.06 7.87 -42.57
CA ALA A 248 30.56 9.23 -42.72
C ALA A 248 31.46 10.24 -42.00
N MET A 249 31.95 9.93 -40.79
CA MET A 249 32.92 10.78 -40.08
C MET A 249 34.27 10.88 -40.81
N CYS A 250 34.79 9.78 -41.38
CA CYS A 250 36.02 9.81 -42.17
C CYS A 250 35.87 10.63 -43.46
N GLN A 251 34.75 10.50 -44.17
CA GLN A 251 34.45 11.31 -45.35
C GLN A 251 34.26 12.78 -44.99
N ALA A 252 33.47 13.08 -43.95
CA ALA A 252 33.30 14.44 -43.46
C ALA A 252 34.62 15.07 -42.99
N ARG A 253 35.55 14.28 -42.43
CA ARG A 253 36.90 14.75 -42.07
C ARG A 253 37.76 15.07 -43.30
N ALA A 254 37.67 14.27 -44.36
CA ALA A 254 38.37 14.53 -45.62
C ALA A 254 37.80 15.78 -46.32
N ASP A 255 36.46 15.93 -46.32
CA ASP A 255 35.77 17.08 -46.91
C ASP A 255 35.93 18.37 -46.06
N ALA A 256 36.20 18.24 -44.75
CA ALA A 256 36.44 19.36 -43.84
C ALA A 256 37.74 20.12 -44.12
N GLU A 257 38.68 19.52 -44.86
CA GLU A 257 39.86 20.24 -45.36
C GLU A 257 39.47 21.34 -46.37
N GLU A 258 38.31 21.21 -47.04
CA GLU A 258 37.77 22.21 -47.96
C GLU A 258 36.62 23.06 -47.37
N ASN A 259 35.79 22.52 -46.46
CA ASN A 259 34.68 23.28 -45.87
C ASN A 259 34.26 22.80 -44.46
N PRO A 260 34.62 23.52 -43.37
CA PRO A 260 34.45 23.06 -41.99
C PRO A 260 32.99 23.01 -41.50
N GLU A 261 32.05 23.70 -42.15
CA GLU A 261 30.62 23.66 -41.80
C GLU A 261 30.01 22.27 -42.05
N ARG A 262 30.49 21.54 -43.05
CA ARG A 262 30.03 20.17 -43.38
C ARG A 262 30.37 19.16 -42.28
N MET A 263 31.47 19.37 -41.57
CA MET A 263 31.84 18.53 -40.43
C MET A 263 30.86 18.69 -39.26
N LEU A 264 30.40 19.92 -39.02
CA LEU A 264 29.42 20.22 -37.96
C LEU A 264 28.04 19.65 -38.30
N GLU A 265 27.60 19.76 -39.55
CA GLU A 265 26.34 19.14 -40.00
C GLU A 265 26.36 17.61 -39.79
N ALA A 266 27.45 16.93 -40.17
CA ALA A 266 27.60 15.49 -40.00
C ALA A 266 27.61 15.05 -38.52
N LEU A 267 28.16 15.87 -37.62
CA LEU A 267 28.17 15.61 -36.17
C LEU A 267 26.79 15.84 -35.54
N THR A 268 26.05 16.85 -36.00
CA THR A 268 24.69 17.14 -35.51
C THR A 268 23.64 16.13 -35.98
N ALA A 269 23.80 15.56 -37.18
CA ALA A 269 22.92 14.51 -37.70
C ALA A 269 23.11 13.14 -37.00
N ALA A 270 24.15 12.98 -36.18
CA ALA A 270 24.49 11.73 -35.50
C ALA A 270 23.94 11.64 -34.05
N VAL A 271 23.29 12.69 -33.55
CA VAL A 271 22.60 12.75 -32.24
C VAL A 271 21.12 12.40 -32.42
#